data_AF-A0ABC9Q3P3-F1
#
_entry.id   AF-A0ABC9Q3P3-F1
#
_cell.length_a   1.000
_cell.length_b   1.000
_cell.length_c   1.000
_cell.angle_alpha   90.00
_cell.angle_beta   90.00
_cell.angle_gamma   90.00
#
_symmetry.space_group_name_H-M   'P 1'
#
loop_
_entity.id
_entity.type
_entity.pdbx_description
1 polymer ?
#
loop_
_entity_poly.entity_id
_entity_poly.type
_entity_poly.pdbx_seq_one_letter_code
_entity_poly.pdbx_strand_id
1 'polypeptide(L)' 'MTQYLVTTFKDSTGRKHTHIIKAKSNQRFTVVEAESKEEAKKKYEKQVKIRRDGDAKENGND' A
#
# COMPACT_ATOMS: atom_id res chain seq x y z
N MET A 1 -6.70 6.04 16.75
CA MET A 1 -7.46 6.44 15.54
C MET A 1 -7.75 5.22 14.68
N THR A 2 -8.90 5.19 13.99
CA THR A 2 -9.30 4.09 13.11
C THR A 2 -8.97 4.44 11.65
N GLN A 3 -8.34 3.51 10.92
CA GLN A 3 -8.05 3.68 9.50
C GLN A 3 -9.14 3.00 8.65
N TYR A 4 -9.49 3.63 7.52
CA TYR A 4 -10.42 3.09 6.53
C TYR A 4 -9.78 3.13 5.15
N LEU A 5 -9.96 2.07 4.35
CA LEU A 5 -9.65 2.08 2.92
C LEU A 5 -10.92 2.41 2.16
N VAL A 6 -10.86 3.48 1.36
CA VAL A 6 -11.94 3.86 0.44
C VAL A 6 -11.45 3.58 -0.98
N THR A 7 -12.14 2.70 -1.69
CA THR A 7 -11.87 2.44 -3.13
C THR A 7 -13.04 2.92 -3.95
N THR A 8 -12.75 3.50 -5.11
CA THR A 8 -13.78 3.90 -6.08
C THR A 8 -13.37 3.38 -7.45
N PHE A 9 -14.27 2.68 -8.12
CA PHE A 9 -14.06 2.19 -9.49
C PHE A 9 -15.30 2.44 -10.33
N LYS A 10 -15.11 2.47 -11.66
CA LYS A 10 -16.22 2.59 -12.61
C LYS A 10 -16.47 1.23 -13.24
N ASP A 11 -17.74 0.85 -13.37
CA ASP A 11 -18.09 -0.30 -14.21
C ASP A 11 -18.16 0.10 -15.70
N SER A 12 -18.44 -0.86 -16.57
CA SER A 12 -18.50 -0.66 -18.03
C SER A 12 -19.55 0.36 -18.48
N THR A 13 -20.57 0.63 -17.67
CA THR A 13 -21.60 1.66 -17.89
C THR A 13 -21.19 3.05 -17.39
N GLY A 14 -20.01 3.18 -16.78
CA GLY A 14 -19.48 4.43 -16.27
C GLY A 14 -19.99 4.84 -14.88
N ARG A 15 -20.87 4.03 -14.26
CA ARG A 15 -21.34 4.28 -12.88
C ARG A 15 -20.20 4.02 -11.90
N LYS A 16 -20.10 4.89 -10.89
CA LYS A 16 -19.07 4.82 -9.85
C LYS A 16 -19.58 3.95 -8.71
N HIS A 17 -18.75 2.98 -8.29
CA HIS A 17 -18.96 2.15 -7.12
C HIS A 17 -17.94 2.53 -6.06
N THR A 18 -18.40 2.77 -4.84
CA THR A 18 -17.54 3.11 -3.71
C THR A 18 -17.61 2.02 -2.66
N HIS A 19 -16.46 1.46 -2.28
CA HIS A 19 -16.34 0.49 -1.20
C HIS A 19 -15.53 1.08 -0.04
N ILE A 20 -16.00 0.85 1.18
CA ILE A 20 -15.37 1.33 2.41
C ILE A 20 -15.04 0.11 3.28
N ILE A 21 -13.77 -0.05 3.63
CA ILE A 21 -13.28 -1.17 4.44
C ILE A 21 -12.58 -0.62 5.67
N LYS A 22 -12.99 -1.06 6.86
CA LYS A 22 -12.34 -0.72 8.13
C LYS A 22 -11.08 -1.56 8.34
N ALA A 23 -9.96 -0.93 8.65
CA ALA A 23 -8.73 -1.64 9.02
C ALA A 23 -8.86 -2.28 10.41
N LYS A 24 -8.32 -3.49 10.58
CA LYS A 24 -8.06 -4.08 11.90
C LYS A 24 -6.86 -3.38 12.57
N SER A 25 -6.69 -3.56 13.87
CA SER A 25 -5.62 -2.94 14.65
C SER A 25 -4.21 -3.25 14.15
N ASN A 26 -4.00 -4.44 13.58
CA ASN A 26 -2.72 -4.92 13.06
C ASN A 26 -2.64 -4.93 11.52
N GLN A 27 -3.64 -4.35 10.84
CA GLN A 27 -3.71 -4.35 9.38
C GLN A 27 -3.36 -2.98 8.83
N ARG A 28 -2.56 -2.95 7.75
CA ARG A 28 -2.25 -1.73 7.01
C ARG A 28 -2.48 -1.97 5.52
N PHE A 29 -2.99 -0.95 4.84
CA PHE A 29 -3.20 -0.98 3.40
C PHE A 29 -2.04 -0.26 2.70
N THR A 30 -1.53 -0.85 1.63
CA THR A 30 -0.50 -0.24 0.77
C THR A 30 -1.00 -0.30 -0.66
N VAL A 31 -1.05 0.87 -1.32
CA VAL A 31 -1.40 0.96 -2.73
C VAL A 31 -0.11 0.96 -3.53
N VAL A 32 -0.02 0.05 -4.50
CA VAL A 32 1.15 -0.10 -5.38
C VAL A 32 0.65 -0.16 -6.82
N GLU A 33 1.21 0.69 -7.68
CA GLU A 33 0.94 0.67 -9.11
C GLU A 33 1.74 -0.45 -9.78
N ALA A 34 1.04 -1.38 -10.41
CA ALA A 34 1.63 -2.53 -11.09
C ALA A 34 0.65 -3.10 -12.12
N GLU A 35 1.18 -3.70 -13.17
CA GLU A 35 0.38 -4.32 -14.24
C GLU A 35 -0.09 -5.73 -13.84
N SER A 36 0.57 -6.34 -12.85
CA SER A 36 0.24 -7.66 -12.35
C SER A 36 0.41 -7.79 -10.84
N LYS A 37 -0.23 -8.80 -10.26
CA LYS A 37 -0.10 -9.13 -8.84
C LYS A 37 1.36 -9.46 -8.47
N GLU A 38 2.09 -10.13 -9.35
CA GLU A 38 3.48 -10.50 -9.09
C GLU A 38 4.40 -9.27 -9.07
N GLU A 39 4.21 -8.36 -10.03
CA GLU A 39 4.94 -7.10 -10.06
C GLU A 39 4.60 -6.22 -8.84
N ALA A 40 3.33 -6.17 -8.42
CA ALA A 40 2.90 -5.46 -7.22
C ALA A 40 3.66 -5.96 -5.98
N LYS A 41 3.80 -7.29 -5.85
CA LYS A 41 4.56 -7.91 -4.75
C LYS A 41 6.03 -7.53 -4.81
N LYS A 42 6.68 -7.65 -5.97
CA LYS A 42 8.09 -7.28 -6.17
C LYS A 42 8.36 -5.81 -5.82
N LYS A 43 7.48 -4.90 -6.26
CA LYS A 43 7.56 -3.47 -5.94
C LYS A 43 7.41 -3.21 -4.44
N TYR A 44 6.45 -3.87 -3.79
CA TYR A 44 6.26 -3.76 -2.34
C TYR A 44 7.49 -4.25 -1.57
N GLU A 45 8.02 -5.42 -1.90
CA GLU A 45 9.20 -5.99 -1.25
C GLU A 45 10.43 -5.09 -1.42
N LYS A 46 10.62 -4.50 -2.62
CA LYS A 46 11.69 -3.54 -2.87
C LYS A 46 11.54 -2.26 -2.03
N GLN A 47 10.33 -1.70 -1.93
CA GLN A 47 10.07 -0.52 -1.09
C GLN A 47 10.36 -0.80 0.39
N VAL A 48 9.96 -1.96 0.91
CA VAL A 48 10.19 -2.32 2.32
C VAL A 48 11.67 -2.52 2.61
N LYS A 49 12.42 -3.15 1.69
CA LYS A 49 13.87 -3.33 1.82
C LYS A 49 14.61 -1.98 1.86
N ILE A 50 14.33 -1.09 0.91
CA ILE A 50 14.96 0.25 0.88
C ILE A 50 14.75 1.03 2.19
N ARG A 51 13.55 0.96 2.78
CA ARG A 51 13.29 1.61 4.07
C ARG A 51 14.14 1.03 5.20
N ARG A 52 14.32 -0.30 5.23
CA ARG A 52 15.15 -0.98 6.24
C ARG A 52 16.64 -0.64 6.08
N ASP A 53 17.13 -0.54 4.85
CA ASP A 53 18.54 -0.21 4.57
C ASP A 53 18.85 1.30 4.74
N GLY A 54 17.84 2.17 4.58
CA GLY A 54 17.95 3.62 4.81
C GLY A 54 18.03 3.97 6.30
N ASP A 55 17.18 3.36 7.13
CA ASP A 55 17.17 3.52 8.60
C ASP A 55 18.50 3.08 9.24
N ALA A 56 19.18 2.09 8.64
CA ALA A 56 20.48 1.60 9.10
C ALA A 56 21.64 2.58 8.79
N LYS A 57 21.49 3.51 7.85
CA LYS A 57 22.51 4.52 7.51
C LYS A 57 22.34 5.85 8.23
N GLU A 58 21.16 6.15 8.76
CA GLU A 58 20.89 7.41 9.46
C GLU A 58 21.22 7.34 10.96
N ASN A 59 21.31 6.14 11.55
CA ASN A 59 21.70 5.92 12.96
C ASN A 59 23.20 5.57 13.16
N GLY A 60 24.04 5.88 12.18
CA GLY A 60 25.49 5.69 12.24
C GLY A 60 26.23 7.03 12.26
N ASN A 61 25.94 7.89 13.23
CA ASN A 61 26.78 9.03 13.54
C ASN A 61 27.07 9.06 15.05
N ASP A 62 28.01 8.20 15.47
CA ASP A 62 28.83 8.37 16.66
C ASP A 62 30.30 8.37 16.22
#